data_AF-A0A401QJF7-F1
#
_entry.id   AF-A0A401QJF7-F1
#
_cell.length_a   1.000
_cell.length_b   1.000
_cell.length_c   1.000
_cell.angle_alpha   90.00
_cell.angle_beta   90.00
_cell.angle_gamma   90.00
#
_symmetry.space_group_name_H-M   'P 1'
#
loop_
_entity.id
_entity.type
_entity.pdbx_description
1 polymer ?
#
loop_
_entity_poly.entity_id
_entity_poly.type
_entity_poly.pdbx_seq_one_letter_code
_entity_poly.pdbx_strand_id
1 'polypeptide(L)'
;MCSRPTQNDEQDEECDIQINIEELERFVLPSGQEIEKQSQQTPDLKMIYKRMTDTVEVLCDFKRKREQGRERQEYLQLLKRDLATYYSYNEYLIQKLCDLFPLSE
;
A
#
# COMPACT_ATOMS: atom_id res chain seq x y z
N MET A 1 -16.79 -74.51 -24.79
CA MET A 1 -18.03 -74.58 -23.98
C MET A 1 -18.55 -73.16 -23.77
N CYS A 2 -19.84 -73.00 -23.48
CA CYS A 2 -20.44 -71.73 -23.06
C CYS A 2 -21.01 -71.90 -21.65
N SER A 3 -20.84 -70.90 -20.77
CA SER A 3 -21.74 -70.61 -19.64
C SER A 3 -21.30 -69.34 -18.86
N ARG A 4 -22.31 -68.60 -18.40
CA ARG A 4 -22.38 -67.49 -17.40
C ARG A 4 -23.73 -67.70 -16.65
N PRO A 5 -24.18 -66.89 -15.65
CA PRO A 5 -23.61 -65.70 -15.00
C PRO A 5 -22.87 -66.08 -13.68
N THR A 6 -22.99 -65.53 -12.45
CA THR A 6 -23.89 -64.55 -11.77
C THR A 6 -23.25 -64.02 -10.45
N GLN A 7 -23.94 -63.06 -9.80
CA GLN A 7 -23.67 -62.41 -8.50
C GLN A 7 -22.54 -61.35 -8.54
N ASN A 8 -22.84 -60.05 -8.47
CA ASN A 8 -23.52 -59.25 -7.43
C ASN A 8 -22.65 -59.04 -6.19
N ASP A 9 -22.20 -57.80 -6.03
CA ASP A 9 -22.31 -57.03 -4.78
C ASP A 9 -22.45 -55.54 -5.18
N GLU A 10 -23.10 -54.75 -4.33
CA GLU A 10 -23.57 -53.40 -4.64
C GLU A 10 -22.61 -52.32 -4.11
N GLN A 11 -22.52 -51.18 -4.81
CA GLN A 11 -21.86 -49.97 -4.33
C GLN A 11 -22.47 -48.76 -5.04
N ASP A 12 -23.13 -47.89 -4.27
CA ASP A 12 -23.68 -46.64 -4.77
C ASP A 12 -22.55 -45.65 -5.07
N GLU A 13 -22.24 -45.46 -6.35
CA GLU A 13 -21.45 -44.31 -6.78
C GLU A 13 -22.35 -43.07 -6.78
N GLU A 14 -22.28 -42.30 -5.69
CA GLU A 14 -22.89 -40.98 -5.58
C GLU A 14 -22.48 -40.15 -6.83
N CYS A 15 -23.48 -39.69 -7.60
CA CYS A 15 -23.25 -38.93 -8.83
C CYS A 15 -22.76 -37.52 -8.49
N ASP A 16 -21.46 -37.44 -8.21
CA ASP A 16 -20.74 -36.25 -7.77
C ASP A 16 -20.96 -35.10 -8.77
N ILE A 17 -21.59 -34.02 -8.29
CA ILE A 17 -22.06 -32.94 -9.16
C ILE A 17 -20.86 -32.09 -9.56
N GLN A 18 -20.23 -32.45 -10.68
CA GLN A 18 -19.01 -31.81 -11.18
C GLN A 18 -19.28 -30.35 -11.57
N ILE A 19 -19.13 -29.42 -10.62
CA ILE A 19 -19.24 -27.99 -10.88
C ILE A 19 -18.05 -27.57 -11.73
N ASN A 20 -18.31 -27.26 -13.01
CA ASN A 20 -17.31 -26.78 -13.95
C ASN A 20 -16.90 -25.33 -13.63
N ILE A 21 -16.09 -25.17 -12.59
CA ILE A 21 -15.43 -23.91 -12.23
C ILE A 21 -14.39 -23.63 -13.32
N GLU A 22 -14.73 -22.72 -14.24
CA GLU A 22 -13.76 -22.12 -15.16
C GLU A 22 -12.59 -21.53 -14.34
N GLU A 23 -11.36 -21.66 -14.86
CA GLU A 23 -10.16 -21.37 -14.07
C GLU A 23 -10.16 -19.93 -13.53
N LEU A 24 -10.37 -19.80 -12.22
CA LEU A 24 -10.05 -18.59 -11.46
C LEU A 24 -8.56 -18.30 -11.64
N GLU A 25 -8.23 -17.38 -12.54
CA GLU A 25 -6.86 -16.96 -12.84
C GLU A 25 -6.11 -16.70 -11.53
N ARG A 26 -5.19 -17.61 -11.20
CA ARG A 26 -4.49 -17.57 -9.92
C ARG A 26 -3.58 -16.36 -9.91
N PHE A 27 -3.99 -15.31 -9.21
CA PHE A 27 -3.19 -14.10 -9.00
C PHE A 27 -1.76 -14.46 -8.58
N VAL A 28 -0.83 -14.29 -9.52
CA VAL A 28 0.60 -14.47 -9.27
C VAL A 28 1.13 -13.16 -8.71
N LEU A 29 1.63 -13.20 -7.47
CA LEU A 29 2.33 -12.06 -6.87
C LEU A 29 3.50 -11.65 -7.78
N PRO A 30 3.56 -10.39 -8.26
CA PRO A 30 4.63 -9.94 -9.15
C PRO A 30 5.98 -10.06 -8.45
N SER A 31 7.02 -10.37 -9.24
CA SER A 31 8.36 -10.56 -8.69
C SER A 31 8.92 -9.27 -8.09
N GLY A 32 9.73 -9.36 -7.03
CA GLY A 32 10.30 -8.16 -6.39
C GLY A 32 11.06 -7.24 -7.37
N GLN A 33 11.78 -7.84 -8.33
CA GLN A 33 12.52 -7.14 -9.39
C GLN A 33 11.62 -6.41 -10.41
N GLU A 34 10.33 -6.71 -10.45
CA GLU A 34 9.33 -6.10 -11.33
C GLU A 34 8.65 -4.91 -10.64
N ILE A 35 8.34 -5.07 -9.35
CA ILE A 35 7.92 -4.00 -8.43
C ILE A 35 9.02 -2.93 -8.36
N GLU A 36 10.28 -3.33 -8.19
CA GLU A 36 11.44 -2.43 -8.16
C GLU A 36 11.61 -1.63 -9.46
N LYS A 37 11.31 -2.21 -10.63
CA LYS A 37 11.40 -1.50 -11.93
C LYS A 37 10.29 -0.47 -12.09
N GLN A 38 9.06 -0.76 -11.67
CA GLN A 38 8.00 0.26 -11.64
C GLN A 38 8.34 1.40 -10.66
N SER A 39 9.03 1.09 -9.56
CA SER A 39 9.51 2.10 -8.61
C SER A 39 10.60 3.02 -9.19
N GLN A 40 11.28 2.67 -10.29
CA GLN A 40 12.34 3.53 -10.86
C GLN A 40 11.85 4.79 -11.58
N GLN A 41 10.53 4.99 -11.71
CA GLN A 41 9.93 6.27 -12.13
C GLN A 41 9.36 7.10 -10.97
N THR A 42 9.53 6.69 -9.70
CA THR A 42 9.08 7.52 -8.56
C THR A 42 9.86 8.84 -8.51
N PRO A 43 9.24 9.96 -8.08
CA PRO A 43 10.01 11.12 -7.64
C PRO A 43 10.96 10.70 -6.52
N ASP A 44 12.14 11.34 -6.39
CA ASP A 44 13.17 10.88 -5.45
C ASP A 44 12.70 10.93 -4.00
N LEU A 45 12.22 9.79 -3.51
CA LEU A 45 11.69 9.61 -2.16
C LEU A 45 12.77 9.94 -1.11
N LYS A 46 14.07 9.82 -1.42
CA LYS A 46 15.15 10.21 -0.50
C LYS A 46 15.23 11.73 -0.37
N MET A 47 15.06 12.47 -1.47
CA MET A 47 14.96 13.92 -1.45
C MET A 47 13.72 14.39 -0.68
N ILE A 48 12.57 13.74 -0.85
CA ILE A 48 11.34 14.07 -0.11
C ILE A 48 11.51 13.77 1.38
N TYR A 49 12.00 12.57 1.75
CA TYR A 49 12.31 12.22 3.15
C TYR A 49 13.28 13.20 3.81
N LYS A 50 14.31 13.64 3.08
CA LYS A 50 15.22 14.67 3.57
C LYS A 50 14.48 15.99 3.79
N ARG A 51 13.67 16.46 2.83
CA ARG A 51 12.89 17.70 2.96
C ARG A 51 11.90 17.65 4.13
N MET A 52 11.28 16.49 4.39
CA MET A 52 10.44 16.26 5.58
C MET A 52 11.26 16.42 6.87
N THR A 53 12.44 15.80 6.93
CA THR A 53 13.35 15.86 8.09
C THR A 53 13.83 17.29 8.35
N ASP A 54 14.35 17.96 7.30
CA ASP A 54 14.79 19.35 7.34
C ASP A 54 13.64 20.29 7.79
N THR A 55 12.41 20.06 7.30
CA THR A 55 11.21 20.84 7.65
C THR A 55 10.77 20.60 9.10
N VAL A 56 10.81 19.36 9.60
CA VAL A 56 10.52 19.03 11.00
C VAL A 56 11.56 19.68 11.93
N GLU A 57 12.85 19.65 11.57
CA GLU A 57 13.88 20.35 12.33
C GLU A 57 13.63 21.87 12.43
N VAL A 58 13.21 22.51 11.34
CA VAL A 58 12.83 23.93 11.32
C VAL A 58 11.57 24.18 12.14
N LEU A 59 10.59 23.28 12.14
CA LEU A 59 9.38 23.40 12.96
C LEU A 59 9.64 23.21 14.46
N CYS A 60 10.63 22.39 14.84
CA CYS A 60 11.03 22.18 16.23
C CYS A 60 11.79 23.37 16.82
N ASP A 61 12.74 23.98 16.10
CA ASP A 61 13.44 25.20 16.53
C ASP A 61 13.06 26.41 15.67
N PHE A 62 11.75 26.66 15.55
CA PHE A 62 11.21 27.69 14.66
C PHE A 62 11.69 29.11 15.01
N LYS A 63 12.12 29.35 16.25
CA LYS A 63 12.65 30.64 16.69
C LYS A 63 14.07 30.91 16.15
N ARG A 64 14.85 29.87 15.81
CA ARG A 64 16.26 30.00 15.38
C ARG A 64 16.55 29.46 13.98
N LYS A 65 15.78 28.48 13.49
CA LYS A 65 15.99 27.83 12.17
C LYS A 65 15.08 28.33 11.05
N ARG A 66 14.05 29.15 11.32
CA ARG A 66 13.15 29.66 10.27
C ARG A 66 13.86 30.63 9.33
N GLU A 67 13.41 30.65 8.08
CA GLU A 67 13.77 31.67 7.11
C GLU A 67 13.01 32.99 7.41
N GLN A 68 13.63 34.13 7.11
CA GLN A 68 13.05 35.43 7.41
C GLN A 68 11.89 35.74 6.45
N GLY A 69 10.75 36.16 7.00
CA GLY A 69 9.54 36.46 6.22
C GLY A 69 8.67 35.24 5.86
N ARG A 70 9.06 34.01 6.23
CA ARG A 70 8.24 32.80 6.04
C ARG A 70 7.41 32.47 7.29
N GLU A 71 6.22 31.93 7.10
CA GLU A 71 5.29 31.59 8.19
C GLU A 71 5.33 30.09 8.57
N ARG A 72 5.06 29.76 9.85
CA ARG A 72 4.99 28.36 10.33
C ARG A 72 3.99 27.52 9.53
N GLN A 73 2.92 28.15 9.05
CA GLN A 73 1.89 27.52 8.22
C GLN A 73 2.41 27.03 6.86
N GLU A 74 3.40 27.71 6.25
CA GLU A 74 3.98 27.29 4.97
C GLU A 74 4.79 26.00 5.12
N TYR A 75 5.62 25.91 6.17
CA TYR A 75 6.36 24.70 6.52
C TYR A 75 5.42 23.53 6.86
N LEU A 76 4.30 23.80 7.55
CA LEU A 76 3.26 22.80 7.79
C LEU A 76 2.57 22.33 6.51
N GLN A 77 2.29 23.23 5.56
CA GLN A 77 1.74 22.86 4.25
C GLN A 77 2.73 22.02 3.43
N LEU A 78 4.02 22.41 3.40
CA LEU A 78 5.07 21.63 2.75
C LEU A 78 5.16 20.21 3.33
N LEU A 79 5.26 20.09 4.65
CA LEU A 79 5.34 18.81 5.35
C LEU A 79 4.12 17.91 5.07
N LYS A 80 2.91 18.49 4.99
CA LYS A 80 1.69 17.75 4.62
C LYS A 80 1.73 17.18 3.21
N ARG A 81 2.22 17.95 2.23
CA ARG A 81 2.33 17.47 0.83
C ARG A 81 3.44 16.44 0.67
N ASP A 82 4.51 16.57 1.44
CA ASP A 82 5.59 15.58 1.46
C ASP A 82 5.14 14.28 2.11
N LEU A 83 4.43 14.33 3.24
CA LEU A 83 3.79 13.16 3.87
C LEU A 83 2.82 12.44 2.90
N ALA A 84 1.98 13.19 2.19
CA ALA A 84 1.05 12.65 1.21
C ALA A 84 1.78 11.97 0.04
N THR A 85 2.84 12.60 -0.48
CA THR A 85 3.60 12.11 -1.63
C THR A 85 4.52 10.93 -1.29
N TYR A 86 5.20 10.97 -0.13
CA TYR A 86 6.18 9.97 0.27
C TYR A 86 5.52 8.63 0.69
N TYR A 87 4.36 8.69 1.34
CA TYR A 87 3.61 7.51 1.76
C TYR A 87 2.40 7.18 0.86
N SER A 88 2.23 7.88 -0.27
CA SER A 88 1.09 7.75 -1.18
C SER A 88 -0.30 7.90 -0.50
N TYR A 89 -0.38 8.71 0.57
CA TYR A 89 -1.61 8.98 1.30
C TYR A 89 -2.39 10.16 0.72
N ASN A 90 -3.72 10.10 0.81
CA ASN A 90 -4.60 11.21 0.45
C ASN A 90 -4.36 12.43 1.37
N GLU A 91 -4.31 13.64 0.81
CA GLU A 91 -4.20 14.91 1.55
C GLU A 91 -5.24 15.03 2.69
N TYR A 92 -6.45 14.45 2.53
CA TYR A 92 -7.47 14.39 3.60
C TYR A 92 -7.02 13.59 4.84
N LEU A 93 -6.38 12.42 4.63
CA LEU A 93 -5.90 11.59 5.74
C LEU A 93 -4.75 12.30 6.48
N ILE A 94 -3.82 12.90 5.72
CA ILE A 94 -2.71 13.66 6.29
C ILE A 94 -3.21 14.91 7.03
N GLN A 95 -4.21 15.62 6.49
CA GLN A 95 -4.84 16.73 7.19
C GLN A 95 -5.44 16.27 8.52
N LYS A 96 -6.20 15.16 8.53
CA LYS A 96 -6.80 14.62 9.77
C LYS A 96 -5.74 14.14 10.78
N LEU A 97 -4.62 13.59 10.31
CA LEU A 97 -3.51 13.22 11.18
C LEU A 97 -2.87 14.46 11.83
N CYS A 98 -2.69 15.55 11.08
CA CYS A 98 -2.24 16.83 11.65
C CYS A 98 -3.29 17.53 12.53
N ASP A 99 -4.59 17.33 12.27
CA ASP A 99 -5.67 17.83 13.15
C ASP A 99 -5.65 17.10 14.52
N LEU A 100 -5.30 15.81 14.51
CA LEU A 100 -5.19 14.96 15.71
C LEU A 100 -3.89 15.19 16.50
N PHE A 101 -2.80 15.51 15.80
CA PHE A 101 -1.47 15.76 16.39
C PHE A 101 -1.00 17.19 16.07
N PRO A 102 -1.61 18.23 16.70
CA PRO A 102 -1.10 19.59 16.59
C PRO A 102 0.33 19.65 17.16
N LEU A 103 1.25 20.24 16.39
CA LEU A 103 2.63 20.47 16.84
C LEU A 103 2.66 21.60 17.88
N SER A 104 2.49 21.23 19.16
CA SER A 104 2.60 22.10 20.33
C SER A 104 3.81 23.04 20.26
N GLU A 105 3.63 24.25 20.79
CA GLU A 105 4.65 25.33 20.81
C GLU A 105 5.75 25.17 21.87
#